data_AF-A0A2E7F281-F1
#
_entry.id   AF-A0A2E7F281-F1
#
_cell.length_a   1.000
_cell.length_b   1.000
_cell.length_c   1.000
_cell.angle_alpha   90.00
_cell.angle_beta   90.00
_cell.angle_gamma   90.00
#
_symmetry.space_group_name_H-M   'P 1'
#
loop_
_entity.id
_entity.type
_entity.pdbx_description
1 polymer ?
#
loop_
_entity_poly.entity_id
_entity_poly.type
_entity_poly.pdbx_seq_one_letter_code
_entity_poly.pdbx_strand_id
1 'polypeptide(L)' 'MVTADDWRTKRWRPALSTKLDKTLLIPKIWLRWQVNYLKGAPVILAIALYYAWSVGFSVFWDL' A
#
# COMPACT_ATOMS: atom_id res chain seq x y z
N MET A 1 -0.18 -9.30 10.99
CA MET A 1 -0.44 -8.54 9.74
C MET A 1 -1.13 -9.50 8.79
N VAL A 2 -2.23 -9.12 8.12
CA VAL A 2 -2.82 -10.03 7.11
C VAL A 2 -1.98 -9.88 5.86
N THR A 3 -1.31 -10.96 5.48
CA THR A 3 -0.39 -11.01 4.36
C THR A 3 -1.04 -11.71 3.17
N ALA A 4 -0.40 -11.63 1.99
CA ALA A 4 -0.82 -12.42 0.84
C ALA A 4 -0.81 -13.93 1.15
N ASP A 5 0.09 -14.37 2.04
CA ASP A 5 0.14 -15.75 2.52
C ASP A 5 -1.10 -16.12 3.34
N ASP A 6 -1.59 -15.23 4.20
CA ASP A 6 -2.83 -15.45 4.97
C ASP A 6 -4.08 -15.61 4.08
N TRP A 7 -4.07 -14.95 2.91
CA TRP A 7 -5.09 -15.14 1.89
C TRP A 7 -4.94 -16.46 1.16
N ARG A 8 -3.71 -16.79 0.73
CA ARG A 8 -3.39 -18.05 0.03
C ARG A 8 -3.70 -19.27 0.89
N THR A 9 -3.37 -19.20 2.17
CA THR A 9 -3.57 -20.27 3.16
C THR A 9 -4.98 -20.26 3.78
N LYS A 10 -5.84 -19.29 3.41
CA LYS A 10 -7.20 -19.10 3.94
C LYS A 10 -7.26 -18.99 5.48
N ARG A 11 -6.15 -18.59 6.11
CA ARG A 11 -6.03 -18.39 7.56
C ARG A 11 -6.74 -17.13 8.03
N TRP A 12 -6.88 -16.14 7.15
CA TRP A 12 -7.62 -14.94 7.47
C TRP A 12 -9.12 -15.09 7.17
N ARG A 13 -9.94 -14.79 8.19
CA ARG A 13 -11.40 -14.71 8.08
C ARG A 13 -11.88 -13.42 8.76
N PRO A 14 -12.35 -12.41 8.01
CA PRO A 14 -12.95 -11.23 8.63
C PRO A 14 -14.25 -11.62 9.35
N ALA A 15 -14.55 -10.94 10.46
CA ALA A 15 -15.88 -10.99 11.03
C ALA A 15 -16.87 -10.42 9.99
N LEU A 16 -17.86 -11.21 9.61
CA LEU A 16 -18.92 -10.83 8.65
C LEU A 16 -20.31 -11.08 9.24
N SER A 17 -20.39 -11.17 10.57
CA SER A 17 -21.61 -11.53 11.31
C SER A 17 -22.67 -10.45 11.19
N THR A 18 -22.30 -9.17 11.12
CA THR A 18 -23.24 -8.06 11.00
C THR A 18 -23.16 -7.36 9.64
N LYS A 19 -24.25 -6.65 9.25
CA LYS A 19 -24.23 -5.77 8.07
C LYS A 19 -23.16 -4.69 8.18
N LEU A 20 -22.96 -4.16 9.38
CA LEU A 20 -21.96 -3.13 9.68
C LEU A 20 -20.54 -3.66 9.49
N ASP A 21 -20.27 -4.91 9.88
CA ASP A 21 -18.97 -5.55 9.62
C ASP A 21 -18.66 -5.66 8.13
N LYS A 22 -19.67 -6.01 7.32
CA LYS A 22 -19.53 -6.08 5.86
C LYS A 22 -19.27 -4.71 5.25
N THR A 23 -20.03 -3.69 5.66
CA THR A 23 -19.87 -2.32 5.15
C THR A 23 -18.50 -1.73 5.52
N LEU A 24 -18.00 -2.02 6.73
CA LEU A 24 -16.71 -1.51 7.19
C LEU A 24 -15.50 -2.32 6.70
N LEU A 25 -15.71 -3.46 6.05
CA LEU A 25 -14.60 -4.30 5.59
C LEU A 25 -13.73 -3.58 4.56
N ILE A 26 -14.36 -3.02 3.52
CA ILE A 26 -13.69 -2.30 2.43
C ILE A 26 -12.88 -1.11 2.96
N PRO A 27 -13.46 -0.16 3.72
CA PRO A 27 -12.69 0.99 4.23
C PRO A 27 -11.57 0.56 5.19
N LYS A 28 -11.74 -0.50 5.98
CA LYS A 28 -10.66 -1.02 6.84
C LYS A 28 -9.49 -1.60 6.04
N ILE A 29 -9.78 -2.33 4.96
CA ILE A 29 -8.75 -2.86 4.06
C ILE A 29 -8.03 -1.69 3.37
N TRP A 30 -8.79 -0.71 2.88
CA TRP A 30 -8.24 0.48 2.23
C TRP A 30 -7.30 1.28 3.15
N LEU A 31 -7.76 1.61 4.36
CA LEU A 31 -6.93 2.33 5.34
C LEU A 31 -5.66 1.57 5.70
N ARG A 32 -5.74 0.23 5.81
CA ARG A 32 -4.55 -0.60 6.02
C ARG A 32 -3.58 -0.52 4.85
N TRP A 33 -4.07 -0.58 3.63
CA TRP A 33 -3.24 -0.43 2.44
C TRP A 33 -2.56 0.94 2.42
N GLN A 34 -3.29 2.02 2.73
CA GLN A 34 -2.74 3.38 2.83
C GLN A 34 -1.60 3.48 3.84
N VAL A 35 -1.78 2.93 5.05
CA VAL A 35 -0.73 2.95 6.08
C VAL A 35 0.51 2.19 5.63
N ASN A 36 0.35 1.03 4.98
CA ASN A 36 1.50 0.26 4.48
C ASN A 36 2.19 0.98 3.32
N TYR A 37 1.42 1.59 2.42
CA TYR A 37 1.96 2.40 1.34
C TYR A 37 2.78 3.57 1.88
N LEU A 38 2.26 4.31 2.86
CA LEU A 38 2.97 5.43 3.49
C LEU A 38 4.22 5.00 4.28
N LYS A 39 4.26 3.77 4.81
CA LYS A 39 5.48 3.21 5.41
C LYS A 39 6.56 2.87 4.39
N GLY A 40 6.17 2.42 3.19
CA GLY A 40 7.10 2.15 2.07
C GLY A 40 7.47 3.40 1.27
N ALA A 41 6.62 4.44 1.31
CA ALA A 41 6.79 5.67 0.55
C ALA A 41 8.16 6.36 0.76
N PRO A 42 8.76 6.41 1.97
CA PRO A 42 10.09 6.97 2.16
C PRO A 42 11.18 6.30 1.31
N VAL A 43 11.11 4.97 1.16
CA VAL A 43 12.08 4.22 0.35
C VAL A 43 11.88 4.49 -1.14
N ILE A 44 10.62 4.52 -1.59
CA ILE A 44 10.26 4.86 -2.97
C ILE A 44 10.76 6.27 -3.31
N LEU A 45 10.53 7.23 -2.41
CA LEU A 45 11.01 8.61 -2.53
C LEU A 45 12.54 8.67 -2.58
N ALA A 46 13.24 7.95 -1.72
CA ALA A 46 14.71 7.92 -1.72
C ALA A 46 15.27 7.40 -3.06
N ILE A 47 14.70 6.33 -3.60
CA ILE A 47 15.10 5.77 -4.91
C ILE A 47 14.79 6.75 -6.04
N ALA A 48 13.60 7.36 -6.03
CA ALA A 48 13.18 8.32 -7.04
C ALA A 48 14.11 9.55 -7.06
N LEU A 49 14.44 10.10 -5.89
CA LEU A 49 15.36 11.22 -5.75
C LEU A 49 16.78 10.86 -6.18
N TYR A 50 17.27 9.68 -5.80
CA TYR A 50 18.59 9.20 -6.23
C TYR A 50 18.67 9.05 -7.75
N TYR A 51 17.65 8.48 -8.36
CA TYR A 51 17.57 8.32 -9.81
C TYR A 51 17.47 9.67 -10.53
N ALA A 52 16.64 10.58 -10.02
CA ALA A 52 16.52 11.92 -10.59
C ALA A 52 17.81 12.73 -10.45
N TRP A 53 18.55 12.54 -9.36
CA TRP A 53 19.89 13.08 -9.18
C TRP A 53 20.89 12.49 -10.18
N SER A 54 20.87 11.16 -10.40
CA SER A 54 21.86 10.50 -11.26
C SER A 54 21.67 10.80 -12.76
N VAL A 55 20.42 10.93 -13.20
CA VAL A 55 20.08 11.21 -14.61
C VAL A 55 19.98 12.73 -14.89
N GLY A 56 19.74 13.53 -13.85
CA GLY A 56 19.47 14.96 -13.94
C GLY A 56 17.97 15.25 -14.00
N PHE A 57 17.50 16.09 -13.08
CA PHE A 57 16.08 16.45 -12.99
C PHE A 57 15.53 17.09 -14.28
N SER A 58 16.37 17.71 -15.11
CA SER A 58 15.97 18.30 -16.40
C SER A 58 15.37 17.28 -17.37
N VAL A 59 15.84 16.03 -17.35
CA VAL A 59 15.33 14.96 -18.24
C VAL A 59 13.84 14.67 -18.01
N PHE A 60 13.31 14.95 -16.82
CA PHE A 60 11.89 14.77 -16.52
C PHE A 60 11.01 15.96 -16.95
N TRP A 61 11.62 17.10 -17.30
CA TRP A 61 10.92 18.31 -17.74
C TRP A 61 10.92 18.48 -19.27
N ASP A 62 11.73 17.69 -19.98
CA ASP A 62 11.80 17.66 -21.45
C ASP A 62 10.79 16.70 -22.10
N LEU A 63 9.66 16.43 -21.42
CA LEU A 63 8.61 15.51 -21.88
C LEU A 63 7.53 16.20 -22.72
#